data_AF-A0A0G1JUM2-F1
#
_entry.id   AF-A0A0G1JUM2-F1
#
_cell.length_a   1.000
_cell.length_b   1.000
_cell.length_c   1.000
_cell.angle_alpha   90.00
_cell.angle_beta   90.00
_cell.angle_gamma   90.00
#
_symmetry.space_group_name_H-M   'P 1'
#
loop_
_entity.id
_entity.type
_entity.pdbx_description
1 polymer ?
#
loop_
_entity_poly.entity_id
_entity_poly.type
_entity_poly.pdbx_seq_one_letter_code
_entity_poly.pdbx_strand_id
1 'polypeptide(L)'
;MTERRGPLSRFLFKEYQQFLLELATMREERRLTDRLLQVIDLGEKAVVHVLSGGGALALMHIGVLVAIREAGIPVHAVVGNSAGAIGTVIYSEAQSYNAILHAVIIGISVRWRDLARIGNPTAGGMVNFSLLESFIEKNRRAIQAENEETVTPIPFIITATDITSLRRPTVKIFTDELEAPLGRIVQASSAVPGIIPSVKIGKGYYRDGMVFPPVDEPVDIARALFPKALLVSVRITGSSIFPLNSPDVRITPRRKNGHPLFNAAFFDPNDVQIGYQAGLTAVAEILDHISQRGIDRSFLPGFPPQVELGQLF
;
A
#
# COMPACT_ATOMS: atom_id res chain seq x y z
N MET A 1 0.67 -15.86 25.83
CA MET A 1 -0.36 -14.78 25.86
C MET A 1 -1.66 -15.21 25.15
N THR A 2 -2.15 -16.43 25.35
CA THR A 2 -3.21 -17.03 24.52
C THR A 2 -4.60 -17.09 25.16
N GLU A 3 -4.79 -16.60 26.38
CA GLU A 3 -5.95 -17.02 27.20
C GLU A 3 -7.13 -16.06 27.39
N ARG A 4 -7.25 -14.95 26.64
CA ARG A 4 -8.48 -14.12 26.68
C ARG A 4 -8.94 -13.66 25.31
N ARG A 5 -9.42 -14.60 24.48
CA ARG A 5 -10.04 -14.29 23.19
C ARG A 5 -11.47 -14.81 23.13
N GLY A 6 -12.42 -13.93 22.82
CA GLY A 6 -13.83 -14.28 22.62
C GLY A 6 -14.06 -15.09 21.33
N PRO A 7 -15.21 -15.79 21.19
CA PRO A 7 -15.46 -16.74 20.10
C PRO A 7 -15.25 -16.16 18.69
N LEU A 8 -15.74 -14.94 18.43
CA LEU A 8 -15.59 -14.27 17.14
C LEU A 8 -14.11 -14.05 16.79
N SER A 9 -13.32 -13.50 17.72
CA SER A 9 -11.89 -13.24 17.48
C SER A 9 -11.08 -14.50 17.18
N ARG A 10 -11.45 -15.66 17.77
CA ARG A 10 -10.81 -16.94 17.47
C ARG A 10 -11.17 -17.45 16.07
N PHE A 11 -12.43 -17.28 15.66
CA PHE A 11 -12.90 -17.63 14.32
C PHE A 11 -12.19 -16.78 13.25
N LEU A 12 -12.17 -15.45 13.41
CA LEU A 12 -11.48 -14.52 12.50
C LEU A 12 -10.01 -14.90 12.31
N PHE A 13 -9.34 -15.20 13.42
CA PHE A 13 -7.94 -15.57 13.42
C PHE A 13 -7.69 -16.88 12.66
N LYS A 14 -8.57 -17.88 12.85
CA LYS A 14 -8.46 -19.16 12.14
C LYS A 14 -8.67 -19.01 10.63
N GLU A 15 -9.69 -18.27 10.21
CA GLU A 15 -9.96 -17.99 8.79
C GLU A 15 -8.78 -17.23 8.16
N TYR A 16 -8.17 -16.30 8.90
CA TYR A 16 -6.99 -15.59 8.42
C TYR A 16 -5.76 -16.48 8.28
N GLN A 17 -5.49 -17.34 9.26
CA GLN A 17 -4.40 -18.31 9.15
C GLN A 17 -4.59 -19.25 7.95
N GLN A 18 -5.83 -19.70 7.71
CA GLN A 18 -6.16 -20.51 6.55
C GLN A 18 -5.88 -19.76 5.24
N PHE A 19 -6.27 -18.49 5.17
CA PHE A 19 -5.97 -17.64 4.01
C PHE A 19 -4.45 -17.49 3.77
N LEU A 20 -3.65 -17.31 4.81
CA LEU A 20 -2.19 -17.22 4.66
C LEU A 20 -1.58 -18.55 4.16
N LEU A 21 -2.14 -19.69 4.56
CA LEU A 21 -1.75 -21.00 4.03
C LEU A 21 -2.10 -21.11 2.54
N GLU A 22 -3.29 -20.65 2.14
CA GLU A 22 -3.68 -20.61 0.73
C GLU A 22 -2.74 -19.75 -0.12
N LEU A 23 -2.27 -18.60 0.41
CA LEU A 23 -1.26 -17.78 -0.26
C LEU A 23 0.09 -18.50 -0.39
N ALA A 24 0.51 -19.23 0.64
CA ALA A 24 1.73 -20.03 0.58
C ALA A 24 1.61 -21.16 -0.48
N THR A 25 0.44 -21.80 -0.58
CA THR A 25 0.15 -22.79 -1.63
C THR A 25 0.13 -22.15 -3.02
N MET A 26 -0.49 -20.97 -3.19
CA MET A 26 -0.46 -20.24 -4.46
C MET A 26 0.97 -19.95 -4.92
N ARG A 27 1.85 -19.54 -4.00
CA ARG A 27 3.28 -19.33 -4.26
C ARG A 27 3.97 -20.63 -4.67
N GLU A 28 3.75 -21.72 -3.95
CA GLU A 28 4.38 -23.03 -4.22
C GLU A 28 3.92 -23.63 -5.55
N GLU A 29 2.65 -23.48 -5.89
CA GLU A 29 2.07 -23.90 -7.17
C GLU A 29 2.32 -22.88 -8.30
N ARG A 30 3.07 -21.81 -8.02
CA ARG A 30 3.39 -20.71 -8.95
C ARG A 30 2.15 -20.11 -9.64
N ARG A 31 1.04 -19.97 -8.92
CA ARG A 31 -0.22 -19.36 -9.37
C ARG A 31 -0.27 -17.84 -9.12
N LEU A 32 0.85 -17.15 -9.36
CA LEU A 32 0.99 -15.70 -9.29
C LEU A 32 1.50 -15.19 -10.63
N THR A 33 1.47 -13.87 -10.84
CA THR A 33 1.99 -13.26 -12.07
C THR A 33 3.49 -13.52 -12.20
N ASP A 34 4.00 -13.62 -13.44
CA ASP A 34 5.42 -13.90 -13.70
C ASP A 34 6.36 -12.91 -13.00
N ARG A 35 5.95 -11.63 -12.91
CA ARG A 35 6.72 -10.58 -12.23
C ARG A 35 6.74 -10.75 -10.72
N LEU A 36 5.63 -11.16 -10.09
CA LEU A 36 5.64 -11.51 -8.66
C LEU A 36 6.48 -12.75 -8.40
N LEU A 37 6.44 -13.75 -9.31
CA LEU A 37 7.27 -14.95 -9.22
C LEU A 37 8.76 -14.63 -9.35
N GLN A 38 9.16 -13.72 -10.24
CA GLN A 38 10.54 -13.23 -10.33
C GLN A 38 11.01 -12.61 -9.01
N VAL A 39 10.15 -11.83 -8.34
CA VAL A 39 10.48 -11.25 -7.02
C VAL A 39 10.61 -12.34 -5.95
N ILE A 40 9.79 -13.39 -6.00
CA ILE A 40 9.92 -14.55 -5.11
C ILE A 40 11.25 -15.27 -5.34
N ASP A 41 11.65 -15.43 -6.60
CA ASP A 41 12.88 -16.12 -7.00
C ASP A 41 14.15 -15.34 -6.58
N LEU A 42 14.07 -14.01 -6.38
CA LEU A 42 15.16 -13.21 -5.78
C LEU A 42 15.47 -13.60 -4.33
N GLY A 43 14.52 -14.22 -3.61
CA GLY A 43 14.73 -14.71 -2.25
C GLY A 43 15.22 -13.63 -1.27
N GLU A 44 16.40 -13.83 -0.68
CA GLU A 44 16.98 -12.88 0.29
C GLU A 44 17.42 -11.54 -0.32
N LYS A 45 17.55 -11.48 -1.65
CA LYS A 45 17.87 -10.26 -2.40
C LYS A 45 16.65 -9.38 -2.67
N ALA A 46 15.44 -9.89 -2.43
CA ALA A 46 14.22 -9.11 -2.64
C ALA A 46 14.02 -8.06 -1.53
N VAL A 47 13.55 -6.89 -1.93
CA VAL A 47 13.13 -5.79 -1.04
C VAL A 47 11.68 -5.48 -1.36
N VAL A 48 10.78 -5.72 -0.41
CA VAL A 48 9.34 -5.59 -0.59
C VAL A 48 8.79 -4.56 0.37
N HIS A 49 8.09 -3.57 -0.19
CA HIS A 49 7.50 -2.50 0.59
C HIS A 49 6.06 -2.84 0.98
N VAL A 50 5.72 -2.64 2.24
CA VAL A 50 4.38 -2.96 2.78
C VAL A 50 3.72 -1.68 3.27
N LEU A 51 2.63 -1.26 2.64
CA LEU A 51 1.98 0.03 2.86
C LEU A 51 0.65 -0.16 3.60
N SER A 52 0.56 0.37 4.81
CA SER A 52 -0.66 0.28 5.62
C SER A 52 -1.78 1.19 5.11
N GLY A 53 -3.00 0.96 5.61
CA GLY A 53 -4.09 1.92 5.55
C GLY A 53 -3.83 3.18 6.38
N GLY A 54 -4.82 4.08 6.38
CA GLY A 54 -4.72 5.38 7.05
C GLY A 54 -5.54 6.53 6.48
N GLY A 55 -6.50 6.25 5.59
CA GLY A 55 -7.38 7.27 5.00
C GLY A 55 -6.63 8.38 4.25
N ALA A 56 -6.93 9.64 4.58
CA ALA A 56 -6.33 10.81 3.94
C ALA A 56 -4.81 10.91 4.10
N LEU A 57 -4.22 10.20 5.07
CA LEU A 57 -2.78 10.19 5.31
C LEU A 57 -1.99 9.41 4.24
N ALA A 58 -2.65 8.87 3.21
CA ALA A 58 -2.03 8.20 2.07
C ALA A 58 -0.84 8.98 1.46
N LEU A 59 -0.86 10.31 1.57
CA LEU A 59 0.20 11.20 1.10
C LEU A 59 1.56 10.97 1.77
N MET A 60 1.56 10.45 3.02
CA MET A 60 2.80 10.11 3.72
C MET A 60 3.59 9.01 3.00
N HIS A 61 2.91 8.09 2.30
CA HIS A 61 3.58 7.06 1.50
C HIS A 61 4.42 7.70 0.38
N ILE A 62 3.95 8.80 -0.23
CA ILE A 62 4.69 9.50 -1.29
C ILE A 62 6.01 10.06 -0.74
N GLY A 63 5.97 10.70 0.43
CA GLY A 63 7.18 11.20 1.09
C GLY A 63 8.18 10.11 1.41
N VAL A 64 7.70 8.97 1.94
CA VAL A 64 8.58 7.83 2.22
C VAL A 64 9.21 7.32 0.93
N LEU A 65 8.46 7.23 -0.17
CA LEU A 65 9.01 6.82 -1.48
C LEU A 65 10.18 7.71 -1.89
N VAL A 66 10.04 9.03 -1.74
CA VAL A 66 11.11 9.99 -2.07
C VAL A 66 12.39 9.64 -1.30
N ALA A 67 12.32 9.52 0.03
CA ALA A 67 13.49 9.20 0.86
C ALA A 67 14.13 7.85 0.49
N ILE A 68 13.32 6.83 0.20
CA ILE A 68 13.77 5.50 -0.21
C ILE A 68 14.50 5.56 -1.56
N ARG A 69 13.97 6.31 -2.53
CA ARG A 69 14.54 6.39 -3.89
C ARG A 69 15.78 7.29 -3.95
N GLU A 70 15.82 8.39 -3.21
CA GLU A 70 17.04 9.20 -3.04
C GLU A 70 18.18 8.38 -2.43
N ALA A 71 17.86 7.50 -1.48
CA ALA A 71 18.82 6.59 -0.89
C ALA A 71 19.21 5.43 -1.84
N GLY A 72 18.66 5.34 -3.04
CA GLY A 72 18.95 4.25 -3.97
C GLY A 72 18.54 2.87 -3.42
N ILE A 73 17.54 2.84 -2.54
CA ILE A 73 16.98 1.58 -2.02
C ILE A 73 16.08 0.99 -3.11
N PRO A 74 16.37 -0.23 -3.63
CA PRO A 74 15.54 -0.86 -4.63
C PRO A 74 14.18 -1.25 -4.04
N VAL A 75 13.14 -1.19 -4.88
CA VAL A 75 11.80 -1.69 -4.54
C VAL A 75 11.44 -2.74 -5.58
N HIS A 76 11.31 -4.00 -5.15
CA HIS A 76 11.08 -5.12 -6.05
C HIS A 76 9.60 -5.50 -6.14
N ALA A 77 8.85 -5.35 -5.05
CA ALA A 77 7.39 -5.44 -5.05
C ALA A 77 6.79 -4.54 -3.97
N VAL A 78 5.48 -4.29 -4.08
CA VAL A 78 4.72 -3.49 -3.12
C VAL A 78 3.44 -4.21 -2.72
N VAL A 79 3.12 -4.21 -1.43
CA VAL A 79 1.87 -4.78 -0.88
C VAL A 79 1.13 -3.69 -0.13
N GLY A 80 -0.07 -3.31 -0.58
CA GLY A 80 -0.81 -2.17 -0.02
C GLY A 80 -2.25 -2.48 0.39
N ASN A 81 -2.72 -1.81 1.44
CA ASN A 81 -4.10 -1.84 1.91
C ASN A 81 -4.68 -0.42 2.03
N SER A 82 -5.90 -0.16 1.53
CA SER A 82 -6.61 1.12 1.71
C SER A 82 -5.79 2.32 1.22
N ALA A 83 -5.47 3.28 2.09
CA ALA A 83 -4.52 4.36 1.78
C ALA A 83 -3.17 3.85 1.22
N GLY A 84 -2.71 2.69 1.69
CA GLY A 84 -1.55 1.99 1.16
C GLY A 84 -1.73 1.50 -0.26
N ALA A 85 -2.95 1.20 -0.71
CA ALA A 85 -3.22 0.89 -2.12
C ALA A 85 -3.02 2.12 -3.02
N ILE A 86 -3.35 3.33 -2.54
CA ILE A 86 -3.01 4.58 -3.25
C ILE A 86 -1.49 4.73 -3.33
N GLY A 87 -0.80 4.53 -2.21
CA GLY A 87 0.67 4.50 -2.15
C GLY A 87 1.26 3.47 -3.12
N THR A 88 0.67 2.28 -3.22
CA THR A 88 1.10 1.20 -4.12
C THR A 88 1.11 1.65 -5.57
N VAL A 89 0.07 2.36 -6.03
CA VAL A 89 0.04 2.91 -7.40
C VAL A 89 1.21 3.85 -7.62
N ILE A 90 1.49 4.74 -6.67
CA ILE A 90 2.61 5.69 -6.80
C ILE A 90 3.96 4.95 -6.82
N TYR A 91 4.18 4.02 -5.88
CA TYR A 91 5.41 3.23 -5.84
C TYR A 91 5.62 2.40 -7.10
N SER A 92 4.54 1.86 -7.69
CA SER A 92 4.63 1.04 -8.90
C SER A 92 4.87 1.87 -10.15
N GLU A 93 4.23 3.03 -10.25
CA GLU A 93 4.20 3.81 -11.48
C GLU A 93 5.30 4.88 -11.55
N ALA A 94 5.78 5.41 -10.42
CA ALA A 94 6.81 6.44 -10.40
C ALA A 94 8.23 5.85 -10.39
N GLN A 95 8.82 5.67 -11.58
CA GLN A 95 10.11 5.03 -11.79
C GLN A 95 11.17 5.96 -12.40
N SER A 96 10.99 7.28 -12.29
CA SER A 96 11.98 8.30 -12.65
C SER A 96 11.91 9.47 -11.68
N TYR A 97 12.93 10.32 -11.69
CA TYR A 97 12.93 11.60 -10.98
C TYR A 97 11.72 12.47 -11.29
N ASN A 98 11.42 12.67 -12.57
CA ASN A 98 10.29 13.48 -12.99
C ASN A 98 8.95 12.84 -12.59
N ALA A 99 8.83 11.52 -12.66
CA ALA A 99 7.63 10.80 -12.25
C ALA A 99 7.38 10.93 -10.74
N ILE A 100 8.44 10.87 -9.92
CA ILE A 100 8.32 11.07 -8.47
C ILE A 100 7.98 12.52 -8.13
N LEU A 101 8.60 13.50 -8.81
CA LEU A 101 8.21 14.91 -8.68
C LEU A 101 6.73 15.13 -9.01
N HIS A 102 6.24 14.53 -10.09
CA HIS A 102 4.84 14.60 -10.48
C HIS A 102 3.95 14.01 -9.38
N ALA A 103 4.32 12.85 -8.82
CA ALA A 103 3.61 12.25 -7.70
C ALA A 103 3.58 13.16 -6.45
N VAL A 104 4.69 13.85 -6.13
CA VAL A 104 4.75 14.84 -5.05
C VAL A 104 3.78 16.00 -5.32
N ILE A 105 3.76 16.56 -6.54
CA ILE A 105 2.86 17.65 -6.92
C ILE A 105 1.39 17.24 -6.75
N ILE A 106 1.03 16.03 -7.16
CA ILE A 106 -0.29 15.47 -6.93
C ILE A 106 -0.57 15.40 -5.42
N GLY A 107 0.38 14.88 -4.65
CA GLY A 107 0.26 14.69 -3.21
C GLY A 107 0.00 15.99 -2.44
N ILE A 108 0.76 17.05 -2.73
CA ILE A 108 0.60 18.35 -2.04
C ILE A 108 -0.63 19.15 -2.52
N SER A 109 -1.19 18.80 -3.68
CA SER A 109 -2.28 19.58 -4.31
C SER A 109 -3.66 18.94 -4.18
N VAL A 110 -3.74 17.63 -3.90
CA VAL A 110 -5.00 16.87 -3.89
C VAL A 110 -5.95 17.35 -2.80
N ARG A 111 -7.24 17.38 -3.14
CA ARG A 111 -8.32 17.79 -2.24
C ARG A 111 -9.43 16.75 -2.27
N TRP A 112 -10.24 16.73 -1.22
CA TRP A 112 -11.39 15.82 -1.14
C TRP A 112 -12.35 15.91 -2.33
N ARG A 113 -12.54 17.11 -2.89
CA ARG A 113 -13.39 17.35 -4.06
C ARG A 113 -12.92 16.64 -5.33
N ASP A 114 -11.62 16.31 -5.39
CA ASP A 114 -11.02 15.64 -6.55
C ASP A 114 -11.27 14.13 -6.51
N LEU A 115 -11.51 13.57 -5.31
CA LEU A 115 -11.68 12.14 -5.08
C LEU A 115 -13.14 11.75 -4.83
N ALA A 116 -13.90 12.67 -4.24
CA ALA A 116 -15.19 12.34 -3.64
C ALA A 116 -16.25 13.41 -3.88
N ARG A 117 -17.50 12.95 -3.94
CA ARG A 117 -18.71 13.77 -3.94
C ARG A 117 -19.52 13.52 -2.66
N ILE A 118 -20.38 14.47 -2.32
CA ILE A 118 -21.36 14.28 -1.24
C ILE A 118 -22.23 13.06 -1.60
N GLY A 119 -22.28 12.08 -0.69
CA GLY A 119 -23.03 10.84 -0.87
C GLY A 119 -24.51 10.96 -0.51
N ASN A 120 -25.28 9.90 -0.76
CA ASN A 120 -26.65 9.77 -0.29
C ASN A 120 -26.70 8.86 0.95
N PRO A 121 -27.01 9.38 2.16
CA PRO A 121 -27.02 8.60 3.40
C PRO A 121 -27.92 7.36 3.34
N THR A 122 -29.02 7.41 2.58
CA THR A 122 -29.98 6.29 2.48
C THR A 122 -29.50 5.14 1.60
N ALA A 123 -28.47 5.36 0.77
CA ALA A 123 -27.83 4.34 -0.05
C ALA A 123 -26.59 3.70 0.63
N GLY A 124 -26.36 3.99 1.91
CA GLY A 124 -25.30 3.36 2.72
C GLY A 124 -23.93 4.04 2.67
N GLY A 125 -23.84 5.32 2.26
CA GLY A 125 -22.58 6.07 2.30
C GLY A 125 -22.77 7.58 2.40
N MET A 126 -22.00 8.22 3.29
CA MET A 126 -21.95 9.69 3.43
C MET A 126 -21.09 10.34 2.34
N VAL A 127 -20.18 9.57 1.72
CA VAL A 127 -19.22 10.03 0.72
C VAL A 127 -19.20 9.05 -0.45
N ASN A 128 -19.35 9.56 -1.68
CA ASN A 128 -19.24 8.75 -2.89
C ASN A 128 -17.87 8.98 -3.54
N PHE A 129 -17.02 7.95 -3.53
CA PHE A 129 -15.70 7.93 -4.18
C PHE A 129 -15.76 7.75 -5.70
N SER A 130 -16.88 8.08 -6.34
CA SER A 130 -17.07 7.91 -7.79
C SER A 130 -15.96 8.54 -8.64
N LEU A 131 -15.23 9.53 -8.11
CA LEU A 131 -14.13 10.18 -8.82
C LEU A 131 -12.77 9.51 -8.58
N LEU A 132 -12.60 8.73 -7.50
CA LEU A 132 -11.32 8.10 -7.15
C LEU A 132 -10.79 7.21 -8.28
N GLU A 133 -11.65 6.39 -8.89
CA GLU A 133 -11.25 5.55 -10.03
C GLU A 133 -10.65 6.42 -11.15
N SER A 134 -11.38 7.44 -11.60
CA SER A 134 -10.91 8.35 -12.65
C SER A 134 -9.67 9.16 -12.26
N PHE A 135 -9.57 9.56 -10.99
CA PHE A 135 -8.42 10.29 -10.46
C PHE A 135 -7.16 9.41 -10.51
N ILE A 136 -7.23 8.17 -10.02
CA ILE A 136 -6.12 7.23 -10.06
C ILE A 136 -5.71 6.94 -11.50
N GLU A 137 -6.68 6.64 -12.39
CA GLU A 137 -6.39 6.33 -13.80
C GLU A 137 -5.75 7.51 -14.55
N LYS A 138 -6.21 8.74 -14.29
CA LYS A 138 -5.61 9.93 -14.89
C LYS A 138 -4.19 10.15 -14.40
N ASN A 139 -3.99 10.15 -13.08
CA ASN A 139 -2.71 10.49 -12.48
C ASN A 139 -1.65 9.41 -12.72
N ARG A 140 -2.01 8.12 -12.68
CA ARG A 140 -1.03 7.06 -12.99
C ARG A 140 -0.50 7.16 -14.42
N ARG A 141 -1.35 7.50 -15.40
CA ARG A 141 -0.93 7.72 -16.80
C ARG A 141 -0.03 8.94 -16.93
N ALA A 142 -0.34 10.01 -16.21
CA ALA A 142 0.48 11.22 -16.20
C ALA A 142 1.87 10.94 -15.59
N ILE A 143 1.93 10.22 -14.47
CA ILE A 143 3.18 9.75 -13.86
C ILE A 143 3.96 8.84 -14.81
N GLN A 144 3.29 7.88 -15.46
CA GLN A 144 3.93 6.98 -16.43
C GLN A 144 4.56 7.74 -17.61
N ALA A 145 3.93 8.82 -18.07
CA ALA A 145 4.44 9.64 -19.17
C ALA A 145 5.74 10.39 -18.82
N GLU A 146 6.07 10.52 -17.54
CA GLU A 146 7.33 11.10 -17.05
C GLU A 146 8.47 10.06 -16.93
N ASN A 147 8.16 8.77 -17.07
CA ASN A 147 9.16 7.71 -17.09
C ASN A 147 9.76 7.56 -18.50
N GLU A 148 10.92 6.91 -18.58
CA GLU A 148 11.42 6.40 -19.86
C GLU A 148 10.51 5.28 -20.39
N GLU A 149 10.33 5.19 -21.70
CA GLU A 149 9.40 4.24 -22.35
C GLU A 149 9.71 2.76 -22.05
N THR A 150 10.97 2.45 -21.75
CA THR A 150 11.45 1.09 -21.48
C THR A 150 11.16 0.62 -20.06
N VAL A 151 10.75 1.53 -19.18
CA VAL A 151 10.60 1.25 -17.76
C VAL A 151 9.31 0.48 -17.51
N THR A 152 9.44 -0.68 -16.89
CA THR A 152 8.28 -1.47 -16.48
C THR A 152 7.88 -1.10 -15.04
N PRO A 153 6.58 -0.89 -14.76
CA PRO A 153 6.09 -0.60 -13.39
C PRO A 153 6.52 -1.69 -12.39
N ILE A 154 6.64 -1.40 -11.10
CA ILE A 154 6.93 -2.46 -10.10
C ILE A 154 5.70 -3.38 -9.92
N PRO A 155 5.85 -4.72 -9.84
CA PRO A 155 4.74 -5.60 -9.55
C PRO A 155 4.20 -5.38 -8.13
N PHE A 156 2.89 -5.52 -7.97
CA PHE A 156 2.26 -5.18 -6.71
C PHE A 156 1.12 -6.11 -6.33
N ILE A 157 0.71 -5.97 -5.06
CA ILE A 157 -0.45 -6.60 -4.47
C ILE A 157 -1.27 -5.54 -3.75
N ILE A 158 -2.56 -5.49 -4.02
CA ILE A 158 -3.52 -4.67 -3.29
C ILE A 158 -4.51 -5.59 -2.57
N THR A 159 -4.73 -5.34 -1.29
CA THR A 159 -5.63 -6.14 -0.46
C THR A 159 -7.01 -5.50 -0.32
N ALA A 160 -8.05 -6.31 -0.25
CA ALA A 160 -9.40 -5.89 0.10
C ALA A 160 -10.09 -7.00 0.90
N THR A 161 -11.23 -6.70 1.50
CA THR A 161 -12.13 -7.73 2.04
C THR A 161 -13.19 -8.06 0.99
N ASP A 162 -13.26 -9.33 0.60
CA ASP A 162 -14.37 -9.89 -0.17
C ASP A 162 -15.58 -10.08 0.75
N ILE A 163 -16.69 -9.45 0.40
CA ILE A 163 -17.96 -9.54 1.13
C ILE A 163 -19.08 -10.12 0.25
N THR A 164 -18.74 -10.76 -0.87
CA THR A 164 -19.68 -11.36 -1.82
C THR A 164 -20.59 -12.36 -1.11
N SER A 165 -20.02 -13.15 -0.20
CA SER A 165 -20.78 -13.93 0.78
C SER A 165 -20.80 -13.18 2.11
N LEU A 166 -21.92 -12.51 2.41
CA LEU A 166 -22.12 -11.77 3.67
C LEU A 166 -21.96 -12.65 4.94
N ARG A 167 -21.98 -13.98 4.79
CA ARG A 167 -21.82 -14.94 5.90
C ARG A 167 -20.38 -15.36 6.17
N ARG A 168 -19.48 -15.19 5.19
CA ARG A 168 -18.06 -15.54 5.27
C ARG A 168 -17.24 -14.54 4.44
N PRO A 169 -17.00 -13.33 4.96
CA PRO A 169 -16.04 -12.44 4.34
C PRO A 169 -14.64 -13.07 4.38
N THR A 170 -13.84 -12.80 3.35
CA THR A 170 -12.46 -13.30 3.22
C THR A 170 -11.55 -12.17 2.75
N VAL A 171 -10.23 -12.40 2.77
CA VAL A 171 -9.28 -11.47 2.17
C VAL A 171 -9.20 -11.76 0.67
N LYS A 172 -9.28 -10.72 -0.15
CA LYS A 172 -8.98 -10.73 -1.59
C LYS A 172 -7.64 -10.03 -1.80
N ILE A 173 -6.80 -10.63 -2.63
CA ILE A 173 -5.65 -9.95 -3.22
C ILE A 173 -5.93 -9.66 -4.70
N PHE A 174 -5.52 -8.48 -5.14
CA PHE A 174 -5.44 -8.09 -6.54
C PHE A 174 -3.95 -7.93 -6.88
N THR A 175 -3.52 -8.48 -8.01
CA THR A 175 -2.14 -8.42 -8.48
C THR A 175 -1.97 -7.39 -9.59
N ASP A 176 -0.78 -7.32 -10.17
CA ASP A 176 -0.48 -6.51 -11.35
C ASP A 176 -1.06 -7.06 -12.65
N GLU A 177 -1.70 -8.24 -12.62
CA GLU A 177 -2.62 -8.71 -13.66
C GLU A 177 -4.02 -8.18 -13.37
N LEU A 178 -4.36 -7.06 -14.01
CA LEU A 178 -5.55 -6.28 -13.67
C LEU A 178 -6.85 -6.97 -14.12
N GLU A 179 -7.63 -7.47 -13.15
CA GLU A 179 -9.01 -7.96 -13.38
C GLU A 179 -10.06 -6.83 -13.51
N ALA A 180 -9.64 -5.58 -13.28
CA ALA A 180 -10.41 -4.35 -13.44
C ALA A 180 -9.46 -3.14 -13.55
N PRO A 181 -9.94 -1.94 -13.96
CA PRO A 181 -9.13 -0.72 -13.88
C PRO A 181 -8.49 -0.57 -12.49
N LEU A 182 -7.21 -0.20 -12.44
CA LEU A 182 -6.44 -0.11 -11.19
C LEU A 182 -7.09 0.87 -10.21
N GLY A 183 -7.61 2.00 -10.70
CA GLY A 183 -8.37 2.93 -9.88
C GLY A 183 -9.60 2.31 -9.22
N ARG A 184 -10.25 1.33 -9.85
CA ARG A 184 -11.40 0.61 -9.31
C ARG A 184 -10.98 -0.37 -8.21
N ILE A 185 -9.83 -1.03 -8.40
CA ILE A 185 -9.21 -1.90 -7.38
C ILE A 185 -8.81 -1.09 -6.14
N VAL A 186 -8.19 0.08 -6.33
CA VAL A 186 -7.86 1.00 -5.24
C VAL A 186 -9.12 1.48 -4.52
N GLN A 187 -10.19 1.80 -5.27
CA GLN A 187 -11.47 2.17 -4.69
C GLN A 187 -12.07 1.04 -3.85
N ALA A 188 -11.99 -0.21 -4.33
CA ALA A 188 -12.43 -1.40 -3.57
C ALA A 188 -11.65 -1.56 -2.26
N SER A 189 -10.32 -1.43 -2.32
CA SER A 189 -9.42 -1.50 -1.17
C SER A 189 -9.63 -0.35 -0.17
N SER A 190 -10.19 0.78 -0.62
CA SER A 190 -10.42 1.97 0.21
C SER A 190 -11.90 2.17 0.59
N ALA A 191 -12.77 1.19 0.33
CA ALA A 191 -14.20 1.30 0.58
C ALA A 191 -14.54 1.04 2.06
N VAL A 192 -14.29 2.05 2.90
CA VAL A 192 -14.51 2.02 4.35
C VAL A 192 -15.99 1.85 4.67
N PRO A 193 -16.40 0.78 5.41
CA PRO A 193 -17.81 0.54 5.73
C PRO A 193 -18.49 1.72 6.41
N GLY A 194 -19.72 2.01 5.99
CA GLY A 194 -20.54 3.09 6.54
C GLY A 194 -20.17 4.48 6.02
N ILE A 195 -19.00 4.65 5.40
CA ILE A 195 -18.57 5.90 4.78
C ILE A 195 -18.67 5.79 3.25
N ILE A 196 -18.07 4.74 2.69
CA ILE A 196 -17.96 4.49 1.26
C ILE A 196 -18.64 3.15 0.94
N PRO A 197 -19.54 3.11 -0.07
CA PRO A 197 -20.21 1.87 -0.45
C PRO A 197 -19.20 0.82 -0.97
N SER A 198 -19.54 -0.47 -0.82
CA SER A 198 -18.75 -1.55 -1.42
C SER A 198 -18.65 -1.43 -2.93
N VAL A 199 -17.50 -1.82 -3.47
CA VAL A 199 -17.22 -1.76 -4.90
C VAL A 199 -17.45 -3.12 -5.54
N LYS A 200 -18.17 -3.14 -6.65
CA LYS A 200 -18.38 -4.35 -7.45
C LYS A 200 -17.26 -4.48 -8.50
N ILE A 201 -16.56 -5.62 -8.49
CA ILE A 201 -15.60 -6.01 -9.54
C ILE A 201 -15.99 -7.41 -10.01
N GLY A 202 -16.30 -7.54 -11.31
CA GLY A 202 -16.87 -8.77 -11.86
C GLY A 202 -18.15 -9.18 -11.12
N LYS A 203 -18.15 -10.40 -10.56
CA LYS A 203 -19.25 -10.95 -9.75
C LYS A 203 -19.11 -10.66 -8.25
N GLY A 204 -17.95 -10.17 -7.81
CA GLY A 204 -17.64 -9.97 -6.41
C GLY A 204 -17.96 -8.56 -5.89
N TYR A 205 -18.14 -8.44 -4.59
CA TYR A 205 -18.27 -7.18 -3.87
C TYR A 205 -17.16 -7.05 -2.83
N TYR A 206 -16.48 -5.92 -2.84
CA TYR A 206 -15.26 -5.71 -2.08
C TYR A 206 -15.34 -4.45 -1.22
N ARG A 207 -14.66 -4.48 -0.08
CA ARG A 207 -14.52 -3.39 0.88
C ARG A 207 -13.08 -3.26 1.37
N ASP A 208 -12.84 -2.19 2.14
CA ASP A 208 -11.55 -1.97 2.80
C ASP A 208 -11.11 -3.18 3.63
N GLY A 209 -9.81 -3.51 3.60
CA GLY A 209 -9.20 -4.62 4.35
C GLY A 209 -9.23 -4.46 5.87
N MET A 210 -9.63 -3.29 6.39
CA MET A 210 -9.91 -3.10 7.82
C MET A 210 -11.12 -3.91 8.33
N VAL A 211 -11.90 -4.55 7.44
CA VAL A 211 -13.16 -5.20 7.80
C VAL A 211 -12.98 -6.61 8.34
N PHE A 212 -12.11 -7.44 7.74
CA PHE A 212 -12.07 -8.86 8.10
C PHE A 212 -10.80 -9.63 7.67
N PRO A 213 -10.04 -10.18 8.64
CA PRO A 213 -9.81 -9.53 9.94
C PRO A 213 -9.25 -8.12 9.70
N PRO A 214 -9.22 -7.23 10.70
CA PRO A 214 -8.62 -5.90 10.52
C PRO A 214 -7.11 -6.03 10.28
N VAL A 215 -6.72 -6.11 9.01
CA VAL A 215 -5.33 -6.11 8.55
C VAL A 215 -5.05 -4.72 8.00
N ASP A 216 -4.77 -3.77 8.88
CA ASP A 216 -4.43 -2.41 8.45
C ASP A 216 -3.06 -2.39 7.75
N GLU A 217 -2.11 -3.18 8.25
CA GLU A 217 -0.77 -3.35 7.70
C GLU A 217 -0.60 -4.80 7.16
N PRO A 218 -0.54 -5.01 5.82
CA PRO A 218 -0.56 -6.34 5.22
C PRO A 218 0.78 -7.10 5.27
N VAL A 219 1.52 -7.00 6.38
CA VAL A 219 2.84 -7.65 6.56
C VAL A 219 2.73 -9.17 6.52
N ASP A 220 1.67 -9.74 7.09
CA ASP A 220 1.49 -11.19 7.10
C ASP A 220 1.25 -11.75 5.67
N ILE A 221 0.55 -10.98 4.84
CA ILE A 221 0.33 -11.30 3.42
C ILE A 221 1.66 -11.20 2.66
N ALA A 222 2.42 -10.13 2.87
CA ALA A 222 3.74 -9.97 2.29
C ALA A 222 4.70 -11.09 2.73
N ARG A 223 4.72 -11.48 4.01
CA ARG A 223 5.57 -12.56 4.51
C ARG A 223 5.15 -13.93 3.99
N ALA A 224 3.85 -14.19 3.81
CA ALA A 224 3.37 -15.44 3.22
C ALA A 224 3.84 -15.60 1.77
N LEU A 225 3.82 -14.52 0.99
CA LEU A 225 4.20 -14.54 -0.43
C LEU A 225 5.72 -14.42 -0.64
N PHE A 226 6.40 -13.59 0.15
CA PHE A 226 7.82 -13.29 0.05
C PHE A 226 8.57 -13.65 1.34
N PRO A 227 8.66 -14.95 1.70
CA PRO A 227 9.14 -15.37 3.03
C PRO A 227 10.59 -14.93 3.33
N LYS A 228 11.45 -14.86 2.31
CA LYS A 228 12.88 -14.54 2.44
C LYS A 228 13.22 -13.06 2.21
N ALA A 229 12.29 -12.29 1.66
CA ALA A 229 12.53 -10.89 1.31
C ALA A 229 12.78 -10.02 2.55
N LEU A 230 13.51 -8.93 2.35
CA LEU A 230 13.55 -7.81 3.28
C LEU A 230 12.21 -7.06 3.19
N LEU A 231 11.42 -7.08 4.27
CA LEU A 231 10.15 -6.37 4.33
C LEU A 231 10.33 -5.00 4.99
N VAL A 232 10.13 -3.94 4.22
CA VAL A 232 10.14 -2.55 4.70
C VAL A 232 8.71 -2.04 4.75
N SER A 233 8.16 -1.87 5.96
CA SER A 233 6.78 -1.42 6.13
C SER A 233 6.68 0.08 6.38
N VAL A 234 5.63 0.70 5.84
CA VAL A 234 5.20 2.06 6.16
C VAL A 234 3.85 1.97 6.86
N ARG A 235 3.87 2.20 8.17
CA ARG A 235 2.68 2.14 9.01
C ARG A 235 2.23 3.53 9.41
N ILE A 236 1.18 4.00 8.75
CA ILE A 236 0.61 5.33 9.00
C ILE A 236 -0.40 5.29 10.16
N THR A 237 -1.33 4.34 10.13
CA THR A 237 -2.33 4.17 11.20
C THR A 237 -2.31 2.78 11.80
N GLY A 238 -3.00 2.69 12.94
CA GLY A 238 -3.49 1.44 13.47
C GLY A 238 -2.49 0.59 14.23
N SER A 239 -3.06 -0.45 14.82
CA SER A 239 -2.39 -1.61 15.34
C SER A 239 -3.06 -2.80 14.70
N SER A 240 -2.33 -3.63 13.95
CA SER A 240 -2.85 -4.94 13.54
C SER A 240 -3.31 -5.67 14.80
N ILE A 241 -4.55 -6.15 14.82
CA ILE A 241 -5.10 -6.83 16.01
C ILE A 241 -4.45 -8.23 16.17
N PHE A 242 -3.84 -8.73 15.09
CA PHE A 242 -3.23 -10.06 15.02
C PHE A 242 -1.95 -10.09 14.17
N PRO A 243 -0.88 -9.34 14.49
CA PRO A 243 0.36 -9.48 13.73
C PRO A 243 0.93 -10.87 14.01
N LEU A 244 0.91 -11.75 13.00
CA LEU A 244 1.60 -13.04 13.08
C LEU A 244 3.09 -12.87 12.85
N ASN A 245 3.44 -11.88 12.03
CA ASN A 245 4.81 -11.55 11.68
C ASN A 245 5.09 -10.06 11.91
N SER A 246 6.37 -9.75 12.02
CA SER A 246 6.87 -8.38 11.96
C SER A 246 7.63 -8.16 10.64
N PRO A 247 7.59 -6.93 10.10
CA PRO A 247 8.49 -6.52 9.04
C PRO A 247 9.92 -6.47 9.60
N ASP A 248 10.91 -6.49 8.71
CA ASP A 248 12.30 -6.34 9.09
C ASP A 248 12.57 -4.89 9.51
N VAL A 249 12.00 -3.91 8.78
CA VAL A 249 12.05 -2.48 9.12
C VAL A 249 10.64 -1.89 9.14
N ARG A 250 10.34 -1.02 10.12
CA ARG A 250 9.06 -0.31 10.22
C ARG A 250 9.23 1.20 10.31
N ILE A 251 8.73 1.88 9.30
CA ILE A 251 8.64 3.34 9.21
C ILE A 251 7.27 3.76 9.77
N THR A 252 7.25 4.65 10.77
CA THR A 252 6.00 5.12 11.39
C THR A 252 5.89 6.65 11.32
N PRO A 253 5.46 7.22 10.18
CA PRO A 253 5.19 8.65 10.10
C PRO A 253 4.08 9.03 11.08
N ARG A 254 4.20 10.20 11.72
CA ARG A 254 3.19 10.69 12.68
C ARG A 254 2.95 12.18 12.53
N ARG A 255 1.68 12.58 12.42
CA ARG A 255 1.28 13.97 12.72
C ARG A 255 1.46 14.22 14.21
N LYS A 256 2.05 15.36 14.57
CA LYS A 256 2.33 15.72 15.97
C LYS A 256 1.08 16.08 16.78
N ASN A 257 0.00 16.51 16.11
CA ASN A 257 -1.21 17.05 16.76
C ASN A 257 -2.48 16.33 16.28
N GLY A 258 -3.50 16.26 17.16
CA GLY A 258 -4.85 15.79 16.82
C GLY A 258 -5.11 14.29 17.04
N HIS A 259 -6.40 13.92 17.10
CA HIS A 259 -6.82 12.53 17.25
C HIS A 259 -6.54 11.73 15.94
N PRO A 260 -6.01 10.49 15.99
CA PRO A 260 -5.65 9.73 14.79
C PRO A 260 -6.78 9.59 13.75
N LEU A 261 -8.01 9.33 14.21
CA LEU A 261 -9.18 9.25 13.33
C LEU A 261 -9.49 10.57 12.62
N PHE A 262 -9.28 11.70 13.30
CA PHE A 262 -9.49 13.02 12.69
C PHE A 262 -8.41 13.28 11.64
N ASN A 263 -7.15 12.98 11.95
CA ASN A 263 -6.05 13.13 11.00
C ASN A 263 -6.23 12.29 9.74
N ALA A 264 -6.74 11.07 9.88
CA ALA A 264 -7.09 10.18 8.77
C ALA A 264 -8.28 10.68 7.91
N ALA A 265 -8.99 11.73 8.33
CA ALA A 265 -10.15 12.26 7.61
C ALA A 265 -9.86 13.53 6.78
N PHE A 266 -8.68 14.15 6.90
CA PHE A 266 -8.37 15.41 6.21
C PHE A 266 -7.01 15.37 5.53
N PHE A 267 -6.96 15.68 4.23
CA PHE A 267 -5.71 15.88 3.50
C PHE A 267 -4.97 17.10 4.04
N ASP A 268 -3.67 16.92 4.28
CA ASP A 268 -2.74 17.99 4.64
C ASP A 268 -1.54 17.90 3.70
N PRO A 269 -1.20 18.97 2.94
CA PRO A 269 -0.03 18.97 2.07
C PRO A 269 1.27 18.62 2.80
N ASN A 270 1.37 18.92 4.10
CA ASN A 270 2.53 18.61 4.92
C ASN A 270 2.72 17.10 5.15
N ASP A 271 1.72 16.27 4.86
CA ASP A 271 1.83 14.82 5.02
C ASP A 271 2.94 14.22 4.16
N VAL A 272 3.16 14.77 2.96
CA VAL A 272 4.27 14.35 2.10
C VAL A 272 5.59 14.60 2.84
N GLN A 273 5.76 15.78 3.43
CA GLN A 273 6.98 16.12 4.16
C GLN A 273 7.16 15.30 5.45
N ILE A 274 6.07 15.01 6.17
CA ILE A 274 6.10 14.12 7.34
C ILE A 274 6.53 12.71 6.95
N GLY A 275 6.00 12.20 5.82
CA GLY A 275 6.40 10.92 5.25
C GLY A 275 7.89 10.89 4.90
N TYR A 276 8.38 11.93 4.24
CA TYR A 276 9.78 12.06 3.86
C TYR A 276 10.72 12.00 5.06
N GLN A 277 10.46 12.80 6.09
CA GLN A 277 11.28 12.83 7.32
C GLN A 277 11.29 11.48 8.05
N ALA A 278 10.14 10.79 8.09
CA ALA A 278 10.06 9.46 8.65
C ALA A 278 10.87 8.44 7.82
N GLY A 279 10.83 8.55 6.50
CA GLY A 279 11.63 7.75 5.59
C GLY A 279 13.14 7.95 5.82
N LEU A 280 13.60 9.21 5.87
CA LEU A 280 15.01 9.54 6.13
C LEU A 280 15.53 8.93 7.42
N THR A 281 14.71 8.93 8.48
CA THR A 281 15.09 8.34 9.77
C THR A 281 15.36 6.84 9.67
N ALA A 282 14.72 6.14 8.73
CA ALA A 282 14.88 4.69 8.53
C ALA A 282 15.92 4.31 7.47
N VAL A 283 16.43 5.26 6.67
CA VAL A 283 17.34 4.97 5.55
C VAL A 283 18.59 4.21 6.01
N ALA A 284 19.21 4.62 7.12
CA ALA A 284 20.42 3.98 7.62
C ALA A 284 20.20 2.50 7.96
N GLU A 285 19.11 2.19 8.67
CA GLU A 285 18.73 0.82 9.05
C GLU A 285 18.44 -0.04 7.80
N ILE A 286 17.75 0.51 6.80
CA ILE A 286 17.44 -0.23 5.57
C ILE A 286 18.72 -0.50 4.76
N LEU A 287 19.64 0.47 4.67
CA LEU A 287 20.92 0.31 3.98
C LEU A 287 21.80 -0.73 4.66
N ASP A 288 21.79 -0.81 6.00
CA ASP A 288 22.50 -1.85 6.74
C ASP A 288 21.97 -3.25 6.39
N HIS A 289 20.65 -3.42 6.35
CA HIS A 289 20.03 -4.68 5.93
C HIS A 289 20.35 -5.06 4.49
N ILE A 290 20.31 -4.09 3.57
CA ILE A 290 20.65 -4.29 2.15
C ILE A 290 22.12 -4.68 1.99
N SER A 291 23.03 -4.03 2.72
CA SER A 291 24.46 -4.36 2.72
C SER A 291 24.72 -5.77 3.24
N GLN A 292 24.10 -6.15 4.36
CA GLN A 292 24.22 -7.51 4.93
C GLN A 292 23.70 -8.60 3.99
N ARG A 293 22.67 -8.28 3.20
CA ARG A 293 22.10 -9.18 2.18
C ARG A 293 22.86 -9.11 0.84
N GLY A 294 23.86 -8.24 0.71
CA GLY A 294 24.62 -7.99 -0.53
C GLY A 294 23.73 -7.52 -1.69
N ILE A 295 22.72 -6.71 -1.39
CA ILE A 295 21.83 -6.11 -2.38
C ILE A 295 22.47 -4.80 -2.86
N ASP A 296 22.60 -4.61 -4.16
CA ASP A 296 23.13 -3.37 -4.71
C ASP A 296 22.10 -2.24 -4.63
N ARG A 297 22.60 -1.01 -4.41
CA ARG A 297 21.77 0.19 -4.53
C ARG A 297 21.32 0.38 -5.98
N SER A 298 20.07 0.77 -6.16
CA SER A 298 19.46 1.03 -7.47
C SER A 298 18.88 2.44 -7.49
N PHE A 299 19.53 3.32 -8.24
CA PHE A 299 19.07 4.70 -8.43
C PHE A 299 18.22 4.80 -9.69
N LEU A 300 17.06 5.45 -9.57
CA LEU A 300 16.20 5.72 -10.71
C LEU A 300 16.83 6.79 -11.62
N PRO A 301 16.48 6.83 -12.93
CA PRO A 301 16.92 7.89 -13.82
C PRO A 301 16.62 9.28 -13.24
N GLY A 302 17.64 10.14 -13.19
CA GLY A 302 17.55 11.49 -12.62
C GLY A 302 17.70 11.57 -11.09
N PHE A 303 17.91 10.46 -10.37
CA PHE A 303 18.27 10.45 -8.95
C PHE A 303 19.76 10.10 -8.72
N PRO A 304 20.73 10.94 -9.09
CA PRO A 304 22.10 10.72 -8.61
C PRO A 304 22.17 10.86 -7.09
N PRO A 305 23.22 10.32 -6.42
CA PRO A 305 23.36 10.28 -4.95
C PRO A 305 23.37 11.64 -4.21
N GLN A 306 23.20 12.76 -4.92
CA GLN A 306 23.35 14.13 -4.44
C GLN A 306 22.04 14.93 -4.54
N VAL A 307 20.93 14.29 -4.93
CA VAL A 307 19.63 14.94 -5.06
C VAL A 307 18.85 14.83 -3.75
N GLU A 308 18.43 15.98 -3.24
CA GLU A 308 17.55 16.11 -2.07
C GLU A 308 16.22 16.76 -2.50
N LEU A 309 15.33 15.98 -3.12
CA LEU A 309 13.97 16.39 -3.46
C LEU A 309 13.19 16.86 -2.24
N GLY A 310 13.45 16.28 -1.06
CA GLY A 310 12.76 16.68 0.16
C GLY A 310 13.00 18.11 0.63
N GLN A 311 13.93 18.84 0.00
CA GLN A 311 14.07 20.29 0.21
C GLN A 311 13.08 21.12 -0.64
N LEU A 312 12.41 20.52 -1.63
CA LEU A 312 11.52 21.22 -2.55
C LEU A 312 10.07 21.31 -2.07
N PHE A 313 9.72 20.66 -0.95
CA PHE A 313 8.36 20.61 -0.42
C PHE A 313 8.29 20.58 1.11
#